data_AF-A0A497JBJ7-F1
#
_entry.id   AF-A0A497JBJ7-F1
#
_cell.length_a   1.000
_cell.length_b   1.000
_cell.length_c   1.000
_cell.angle_alpha   90.00
_cell.angle_beta   90.00
_cell.angle_gamma   90.00
#
_symmetry.space_group_name_H-M   'P 1'
#
loop_
_entity.id
_entity.type
_entity.pdbx_description
1 polymer ?
#
loop_
_entity_poly.entity_id
_entity_poly.type
_entity_poly.pdbx_seq_one_letter_code
_entity_poly.pdbx_strand_id
1 'polypeptide(L)'
;MFACTRLRGYNGIGKSAIFIRSAGGVERGFVVIVCRACLPPPCATVCPTNALKPREGGGVIFNSRDCIGCKRCVEACVIGAINWDEEKDKPIICRYCGYCAEFCPHGVIKLMEVEK
;
A
#
# COMPACT_ATOMS: atom_id res chain seq x y z
N MET A 1 13.95 -7.70 5.37
CA MET A 1 13.28 -6.42 5.71
C MET A 1 12.68 -5.84 4.44
N PHE A 2 11.40 -5.46 4.42
CA PHE A 2 10.80 -4.89 3.21
C PHE A 2 11.33 -3.48 2.94
N ALA A 3 11.56 -3.18 1.66
CA ALA A 3 12.09 -1.91 1.19
C ALA A 3 11.27 -0.72 1.71
N CYS A 4 9.94 -0.85 1.77
CA CYS A 4 9.06 0.19 2.29
C CYS A 4 9.29 0.54 3.76
N THR A 5 9.57 -0.46 4.61
CA THR A 5 9.82 -0.26 6.05
C THR A 5 11.13 0.51 6.25
N ARG A 6 12.17 0.12 5.50
CA ARG A 6 13.47 0.83 5.47
C ARG A 6 13.33 2.27 5.00
N LEU A 7 12.58 2.52 3.93
CA LEU A 7 12.32 3.88 3.42
C LEU A 7 11.62 4.77 4.45
N ARG A 8 10.80 4.18 5.33
CA ARG A 8 10.09 4.91 6.40
C ARG A 8 10.92 5.04 7.69
N GLY A 9 12.13 4.48 7.74
CA GLY A 9 12.99 4.53 8.93
C GLY A 9 12.55 3.60 10.07
N TYR A 10 11.71 2.61 9.79
CA TYR A 10 11.22 1.65 10.79
C TYR A 10 11.90 0.31 10.65
N ASN A 11 11.93 -0.46 11.73
CA ASN A 11 12.38 -1.86 11.75
C ASN A 11 11.22 -2.85 11.60
N GLY A 12 11.48 -4.02 11.03
CA GLY A 12 10.50 -5.10 10.91
C GLY A 12 9.62 -5.06 9.65
N ILE A 13 8.46 -5.73 9.72
CA ILE A 13 7.57 -5.99 8.58
C ILE A 13 6.25 -5.20 8.69
N GLY A 14 5.80 -4.89 9.90
CA GLY A 14 4.48 -4.30 10.15
C GLY A 14 4.25 -2.93 9.50
N LYS A 15 5.31 -2.15 9.26
CA LYS A 15 5.22 -0.79 8.69
C LYS A 15 5.45 -0.70 7.18
N SER A 16 5.31 -1.82 6.49
CA SER A 16 5.43 -1.93 5.03
C SER A 16 4.12 -1.60 4.31
N ALA A 17 4.21 -1.08 3.09
CA ALA A 17 3.05 -0.91 2.18
C ALA A 17 2.96 -2.06 1.13
N ILE A 18 3.85 -3.05 1.23
CA ILE A 18 3.84 -4.29 0.45
C ILE A 18 3.80 -5.48 1.40
N PHE A 19 3.10 -6.53 1.03
CA PHE A 19 2.98 -7.76 1.83
C PHE A 19 3.30 -8.97 1.00
N ILE A 20 4.05 -9.90 1.59
CA ILE A 20 4.29 -11.22 1.02
C ILE A 20 3.59 -12.22 1.92
N ARG A 21 2.61 -12.95 1.39
CA ARG A 21 1.89 -14.00 2.12
C ARG A 21 2.17 -15.35 1.47
N SER A 22 2.15 -16.42 2.24
CA SER A 22 2.19 -17.78 1.69
C SER A 22 0.86 -18.07 0.99
N ALA A 23 0.93 -18.67 -0.20
CA ALA A 23 -0.26 -19.11 -0.95
C ALA A 23 -0.91 -20.39 -0.36
N GLY A 24 -0.26 -21.04 0.60
CA GLY A 24 -0.71 -22.29 1.22
C GLY A 24 0.46 -23.20 1.58
N GLY A 25 1.27 -22.81 2.56
CA GLY A 25 2.49 -23.50 2.97
C GLY A 25 3.73 -23.05 2.18
N VAL A 26 4.86 -23.72 2.43
CA VAL A 26 6.14 -23.42 1.76
C VAL A 26 6.15 -23.93 0.31
N GLU A 27 5.39 -24.98 0.03
CA GLU A 27 5.39 -25.69 -1.26
C GLU A 27 4.65 -24.96 -2.39
N ARG A 28 3.63 -24.15 -2.05
CA ARG A 28 2.81 -23.42 -3.03
C ARG A 28 3.34 -22.01 -3.35
N GLY A 29 4.46 -21.63 -2.74
CA GLY A 29 5.09 -20.33 -2.93
C GLY A 29 4.40 -19.17 -2.22
N PHE A 30 4.69 -17.96 -2.70
CA PHE A 30 4.29 -16.71 -2.07
C PHE A 30 3.51 -15.81 -3.02
N VAL A 31 2.53 -15.11 -2.48
CA VAL A 31 1.78 -14.05 -3.17
C VAL A 31 2.25 -12.69 -2.67
N VAL A 32 2.45 -11.77 -3.60
CA VAL A 32 2.78 -10.39 -3.30
C VAL A 32 1.52 -9.53 -3.42
N ILE A 33 1.15 -8.88 -2.33
CA ILE A 33 0.03 -7.97 -2.24
C ILE A 33 0.57 -6.55 -2.27
N VAL A 34 0.18 -5.80 -3.30
CA VAL A 34 0.53 -4.40 -3.53
C VAL A 34 -0.71 -3.62 -3.97
N CYS A 35 -0.66 -2.30 -3.85
CA CYS A 35 -1.74 -1.45 -4.33
C CYS A 35 -1.84 -1.51 -5.87
N ARG A 36 -3.03 -1.80 -6.41
CA ARG A 36 -3.28 -1.95 -7.86
C ARG A 36 -3.76 -0.68 -8.58
N ALA A 37 -3.71 0.49 -7.94
CA ALA A 37 -4.07 1.76 -8.56
C ALA A 37 -5.50 1.77 -9.14
N CYS A 38 -6.47 1.25 -8.39
CA CYS A 38 -7.85 1.11 -8.84
C CYS A 38 -8.43 2.43 -9.35
N LEU A 39 -9.21 2.37 -10.44
CA LEU A 39 -9.92 3.50 -11.03
C LEU A 39 -11.39 3.09 -11.24
N PRO A 40 -12.36 3.61 -10.46
CA PRO A 40 -12.20 4.55 -9.33
C PRO A 40 -11.61 3.88 -8.06
N PRO A 41 -10.84 4.60 -7.23
CA PRO A 41 -10.26 4.03 -6.00
C PRO A 41 -11.27 3.96 -4.85
N PRO A 42 -11.70 2.76 -4.40
CA PRO A 42 -12.72 2.62 -3.35
C PRO A 42 -12.25 3.20 -2.01
N CYS A 43 -10.95 3.11 -1.73
CA CYS A 43 -10.34 3.64 -0.51
C CYS A 43 -10.43 5.18 -0.40
N ALA A 44 -10.44 5.90 -1.53
CA ALA A 44 -10.63 7.35 -1.53
C ALA A 44 -12.11 7.71 -1.40
N THR A 45 -13.01 6.97 -2.08
CA THR A 45 -14.46 7.22 -2.05
C THR A 45 -15.07 7.11 -0.64
N VAL A 46 -14.58 6.19 0.19
CA VAL A 46 -15.08 6.00 1.56
C VAL A 46 -14.51 6.99 2.58
N CYS A 47 -13.54 7.83 2.19
CA CYS A 47 -12.84 8.72 3.11
C CYS A 47 -13.72 9.94 3.45
N PRO A 48 -14.20 10.10 4.70
CA PRO A 48 -15.11 11.19 5.05
C PRO A 48 -14.43 12.57 5.06
N THR A 49 -13.11 12.61 5.26
CA THR A 49 -12.34 13.86 5.40
C THR A 49 -11.54 14.22 4.15
N ASN A 50 -11.69 13.46 3.05
CA ASN A 50 -10.88 13.62 1.83
C ASN A 50 -9.36 13.57 2.06
N ALA A 51 -8.91 12.89 3.13
CA ALA A 51 -7.50 12.64 3.40
C ALA A 51 -6.84 11.73 2.35
N LEU A 52 -7.65 10.94 1.64
CA LEU A 52 -7.22 10.15 0.49
C LEU A 52 -7.82 10.73 -0.78
N LYS A 53 -6.96 11.09 -1.72
CA LYS A 53 -7.36 11.62 -3.03
C LYS A 53 -6.79 10.76 -4.16
N PRO A 54 -7.53 10.53 -5.25
CA PRO A 54 -6.97 9.88 -6.43
C PRO A 54 -5.78 10.68 -6.98
N ARG A 55 -4.72 9.98 -7.39
CA ARG A 55 -3.57 10.57 -8.06
C ARG A 55 -3.77 10.55 -9.57
N GLU A 56 -3.31 11.59 -10.27
CA GLU A 56 -3.15 11.54 -11.73
C GLU A 56 -2.08 10.49 -12.10
N GLY A 57 -2.43 9.54 -12.96
CA GLY A 57 -1.59 8.37 -13.27
C GLY A 57 -1.88 7.12 -12.43
N GLY A 58 -2.90 7.15 -11.56
CA GLY A 58 -3.36 5.98 -10.80
C GLY A 58 -2.77 5.89 -9.40
N GLY A 59 -3.54 5.26 -8.51
CA GLY A 59 -3.24 5.22 -7.08
C GLY A 59 -3.87 6.37 -6.31
N VAL A 60 -3.38 6.58 -5.08
CA VAL A 60 -3.94 7.58 -4.15
C VAL A 60 -2.82 8.36 -3.46
N ILE A 61 -3.09 9.63 -3.21
CA ILE A 61 -2.29 10.51 -2.36
C ILE A 61 -2.92 10.52 -0.98
N PHE A 62 -2.11 10.27 0.05
CA PHE A 62 -2.53 10.28 1.45
C PHE A 62 -1.99 11.52 2.17
N ASN A 63 -2.89 12.32 2.73
CA ASN A 63 -2.56 13.41 3.64
C ASN A 63 -2.81 12.98 5.08
N SER A 64 -1.74 12.89 5.87
CA SER A 64 -1.83 12.48 7.28
C SER A 64 -2.51 13.51 8.19
N ARG A 65 -2.48 14.80 7.80
CA ARG A 65 -3.06 15.92 8.58
C ARG A 65 -4.58 15.87 8.61
N ASP A 66 -5.20 15.54 7.48
CA ASP A 66 -6.66 15.51 7.34
C ASP A 66 -7.28 14.17 7.80
N CYS A 67 -6.44 13.17 8.09
CA CYS A 67 -6.88 11.83 8.44
C CYS A 67 -7.32 11.76 9.91
N ILE A 68 -8.56 11.34 10.17
CA ILE A 68 -9.10 11.19 11.54
C ILE A 68 -8.95 9.77 12.12
N GLY A 69 -8.25 8.87 11.43
CA GLY A 69 -8.02 7.53 11.97
C GLY A 69 -9.22 6.56 11.89
N CYS A 70 -10.24 6.83 11.07
CA CYS A 70 -11.50 6.06 11.06
C CYS A 70 -11.44 4.61 10.52
N LYS A 71 -10.28 4.08 10.13
CA LYS A 71 -10.04 2.72 9.57
C LYS A 71 -10.85 2.30 8.31
N ARG A 72 -11.85 3.07 7.86
CA ARG A 72 -12.71 2.77 6.67
C ARG A 72 -11.94 2.44 5.39
N CYS A 73 -10.83 3.13 5.14
CA CYS A 73 -10.02 2.87 3.95
C CYS A 73 -9.38 1.48 3.92
N VAL A 74 -9.08 0.90 5.08
CA VAL A 74 -8.54 -0.46 5.22
C VAL A 74 -9.59 -1.47 4.79
N GLU A 75 -10.81 -1.34 5.33
CA GLU A 75 -11.94 -2.22 5.02
C GLU A 75 -12.39 -2.12 3.56
N ALA A 76 -12.36 -0.92 2.97
CA ALA A 76 -12.73 -0.72 1.57
C ALA A 76 -11.73 -1.30 0.57
N CYS A 77 -10.52 -1.69 1.00
CA CYS A 77 -9.52 -2.24 0.09
C CYS A 77 -9.76 -3.73 -0.16
N VAL A 78 -10.44 -4.05 -1.27
CA VAL A 78 -10.71 -5.45 -1.70
C VAL A 78 -9.44 -6.30 -1.82
N ILE A 79 -8.31 -5.68 -2.16
CA ILE A 79 -7.02 -6.37 -2.35
C ILE A 79 -6.32 -6.61 -1.00
N GLY A 80 -6.67 -5.87 0.06
CA GLY A 80 -5.95 -5.90 1.32
C GLY A 80 -4.55 -5.27 1.26
N ALA A 81 -4.36 -4.28 0.37
CA ALA A 81 -3.08 -3.61 0.16
C ALA A 81 -2.81 -2.45 1.16
N ILE A 82 -3.79 -2.11 2.00
CA ILE A 82 -3.68 -1.05 3.01
C ILE A 82 -3.52 -1.72 4.37
N ASN A 83 -2.50 -1.31 5.11
CA ASN A 83 -2.30 -1.77 6.49
C ASN A 83 -2.49 -0.62 7.48
N TRP A 84 -2.49 -0.93 8.77
CA TRP A 84 -2.67 0.03 9.83
C TRP A 84 -1.40 0.20 10.67
N ASP A 85 -1.03 1.44 10.96
CA ASP A 85 -0.01 1.78 11.94
C ASP A 85 -0.70 2.10 13.27
N GLU A 86 -0.76 1.12 14.19
CA GLU A 86 -1.38 1.29 15.51
C GLU A 86 -0.64 2.33 16.39
N GLU A 87 0.64 2.61 16.13
CA GLU A 87 1.38 3.63 16.91
C GLU A 87 1.02 5.06 16.50
N LYS A 88 0.56 5.26 15.26
CA LYS A 88 0.24 6.58 14.72
C LYS A 88 -1.26 6.82 14.52
N ASP A 89 -2.07 5.76 14.66
CA ASP A 89 -3.47 5.75 14.25
C ASP A 89 -3.67 6.24 12.80
N LYS A 90 -2.79 5.78 11.89
CA LYS A 90 -2.84 6.13 10.47
C LYS A 90 -2.73 4.90 9.58
N PRO A 91 -3.39 4.93 8.40
CA PRO A 91 -3.22 3.89 7.41
C PRO A 91 -1.86 3.98 6.72
N ILE A 92 -1.26 2.82 6.47
CA ILE A 92 -0.04 2.63 5.70
C ILE A 92 -0.45 2.33 4.26
N ILE A 93 -0.26 3.31 3.38
CA ILE A 93 -0.66 3.23 1.98
C ILE A 93 0.57 3.32 1.08
N CYS A 94 0.51 2.66 -0.08
CA CYS A 94 1.53 2.74 -1.12
C CYS A 94 1.57 4.15 -1.72
N ARG A 95 2.76 4.76 -1.75
CA ARG A 95 3.00 6.09 -2.34
C ARG A 95 3.40 6.05 -3.81
N TYR A 96 3.47 4.86 -4.43
CA TYR A 96 3.96 4.68 -5.80
C TYR A 96 5.36 5.26 -6.03
N CYS A 97 6.25 5.13 -5.03
CA CYS A 97 7.61 5.68 -5.05
C CYS A 97 8.65 4.80 -5.77
N GLY A 98 8.27 3.61 -6.28
CA GLY A 98 9.19 2.72 -7.01
C GLY A 98 10.25 2.00 -6.18
N TYR A 99 10.55 2.45 -4.96
CA TYR A 99 11.63 1.91 -4.13
C TYR A 99 11.59 0.39 -3.91
N CYS A 100 10.39 -0.21 -3.80
CA CYS A 100 10.28 -1.67 -3.69
C CYS A 100 10.59 -2.44 -4.97
N ALA A 101 10.35 -1.85 -6.14
CA ALA A 101 10.66 -2.46 -7.43
C ALA A 101 12.17 -2.42 -7.70
N GLU A 102 12.82 -1.30 -7.39
CA GLU A 102 14.27 -1.12 -7.57
C GLU A 102 15.10 -2.08 -6.72
N PHE A 103 14.70 -2.30 -5.46
CA PHE A 103 15.42 -3.16 -4.52
C PHE A 103 15.01 -4.63 -4.59
N CYS A 104 14.15 -5.05 -5.54
CA CYS A 104 13.73 -6.44 -5.65
C CYS A 104 14.79 -7.26 -6.43
N PRO A 105 15.58 -8.13 -5.77
CA PRO A 105 16.65 -8.87 -6.46
C PRO A 105 16.11 -9.91 -7.46
N HIS A 106 14.85 -10.31 -7.30
CA HIS A 106 14.19 -11.32 -8.13
C HIS A 106 13.29 -10.73 -9.22
N GLY A 107 13.17 -9.39 -9.31
CA GLY A 107 12.32 -8.75 -10.32
C GLY A 107 10.83 -9.06 -10.21
N VAL A 108 10.33 -9.42 -9.02
CA VAL A 108 8.93 -9.83 -8.80
C VAL A 108 7.96 -8.65 -8.92
N ILE A 109 8.43 -7.42 -8.68
CA ILE A 109 7.61 -6.21 -8.70
C ILE A 109 8.26 -5.21 -9.65
N LYS A 110 7.44 -4.61 -10.53
CA LYS A 110 7.84 -3.52 -11.41
C LYS A 110 6.83 -2.37 -11.31
N LEU A 111 7.31 -1.14 -11.34
CA LEU A 111 6.48 0.05 -11.49
C LEU A 111 6.59 0.51 -12.94
N MET A 112 5.46 0.68 -13.62
CA MET A 112 5.38 1.18 -14.98
C MET A 112 4.22 2.16 -15.11
N GLU A 113 4.36 3.11 -16.02
CA GLU A 113 3.26 3.94 -16.46
C GLU A 113 2.44 3.13 -17.46
N VAL A 114 1.11 3.17 -17.31
CA VAL A 114 0.18 2.46 -18.19
C VAL A 114 -0.62 3.54 -18.90
N GLU A 115 -0.50 3.57 -20.23
CA GLU A 115 -1.36 4.41 -21.07
C GLU A 115 -2.80 3.92 -20.94
N LYS A 116 -3.73 4.86 -20.78
CA LYS A 116 -5.16 4.58 -20.59
C LYS A 116 -5.81 4.07 -21.86
#